data_AF-R7VFX5-F1
#
_entry.id   AF-R7VFX5-F1
#
_cell.length_a   1.000
_cell.length_b   1.000
_cell.length_c   1.000
_cell.angle_alpha   90.00
_cell.angle_beta   90.00
_cell.angle_gamma   90.00
#
_symmetry.space_group_name_H-M   'P 1'
#
loop_
_entity.id
_entity.type
_entity.pdbx_description
1 polymer ?
#
loop_
_entity_poly.entity_id
_entity_poly.type
_entity_poly.pdbx_seq_one_letter_code
_entity_poly.pdbx_strand_id
1 'polypeptide(L)'
;SSDCSNNNGGCEHNCIDDATEKWCSCREGSEVSKGDWRNCDDINECEIGVRGVDYDVDCQICINTKGNYTCGCYEGYELHPNAKLCIGQFNAEHKYI
;
A
#
# COMPACT_ATOMS: atom_id res chain seq x y z
N SER A 1 11.81 -19.74 -24.97
CA SER A 1 12.29 -19.03 -23.77
C SER A 1 11.11 -18.27 -23.19
N SER A 2 10.80 -18.40 -21.91
CA SER A 2 9.75 -17.59 -21.24
C SER A 2 10.42 -16.40 -20.53
N ASP A 3 11.09 -15.60 -21.35
CA ASP A 3 11.66 -14.30 -20.99
C ASP A 3 10.54 -13.27 -20.72
N CYS A 4 10.90 -12.06 -20.29
CA CYS A 4 9.91 -11.03 -20.00
C CYS A 4 9.16 -10.55 -21.24
N SER A 5 9.76 -10.71 -22.44
CA SER A 5 9.11 -10.37 -23.71
C SER A 5 7.94 -11.29 -24.04
N ASN A 6 7.87 -12.48 -23.42
CA ASN A 6 6.80 -13.45 -23.61
C ASN A 6 5.89 -13.53 -22.38
N ASN A 7 4.65 -13.03 -22.51
CA ASN A 7 3.63 -13.05 -21.46
C ASN A 7 4.12 -12.50 -20.11
N ASN A 8 4.91 -11.42 -20.13
CA ASN A 8 5.52 -10.83 -18.93
C ASN A 8 6.29 -11.87 -18.09
N GLY A 9 6.90 -12.87 -18.71
CA GLY A 9 7.55 -13.99 -18.01
C GLY A 9 6.64 -14.79 -17.08
N GLY A 10 5.31 -14.60 -17.16
CA GLY A 10 4.30 -15.13 -16.25
C GLY A 10 4.07 -14.32 -14.97
N CYS A 11 4.72 -13.16 -14.79
CA CYS A 11 4.56 -12.30 -13.62
C CYS A 11 3.23 -11.53 -13.63
N GLU A 12 2.62 -11.38 -12.46
CA GLU A 12 1.40 -10.58 -12.27
C GLU A 12 1.64 -9.09 -12.53
N HIS A 13 2.73 -8.55 -11.98
CA HIS A 13 3.06 -7.13 -12.11
C HIS A 13 4.25 -6.90 -13.05
N ASN A 14 5.48 -6.95 -12.54
CA ASN A 14 6.64 -6.61 -13.32
C ASN A 14 7.52 -7.85 -13.49
N CYS A 15 7.92 -8.12 -14.72
CA CYS A 15 8.98 -9.08 -15.02
C CYS A 15 10.29 -8.34 -15.20
N ILE A 16 11.34 -8.88 -14.59
CA ILE A 16 12.70 -8.38 -14.73
C ILE A 16 13.54 -9.55 -15.21
N ASP A 17 14.17 -9.41 -16.36
CA ASP A 17 15.20 -10.31 -16.85
C ASP A 17 16.51 -9.55 -17.01
N ASP A 18 17.60 -10.16 -16.55
CA ASP A 18 18.94 -9.81 -16.97
C ASP A 18 19.51 -10.90 -17.89
N ALA A 19 20.79 -10.80 -18.26
CA ALA A 19 21.42 -11.75 -19.17
C ALA A 19 21.47 -13.20 -18.64
N THR A 20 21.16 -13.42 -17.37
CA THR A 20 21.40 -14.65 -16.61
C THR A 20 20.18 -15.15 -15.85
N GLU A 21 19.35 -14.27 -15.31
CA GLU A 21 18.23 -14.63 -14.45
C GLU A 21 16.96 -13.82 -14.76
N LYS A 22 15.81 -14.39 -14.39
CA LYS A 22 14.50 -13.76 -14.48
C LYS A 22 13.80 -13.85 -13.13
N TRP A 23 13.25 -12.73 -12.65
CA TRP A 23 12.41 -12.68 -11.45
C TRP A 23 11.23 -11.73 -11.62
N CYS A 24 10.21 -11.89 -10.78
CA CYS A 24 9.09 -10.96 -10.72
C CYS A 24 9.29 -9.94 -9.61
N SER A 25 8.78 -8.73 -9.80
CA SER A 25 8.60 -7.75 -8.73
C SER A 25 7.18 -7.19 -8.73
N CYS A 26 6.76 -6.74 -7.56
CA CYS A 26 5.41 -6.23 -7.32
C CYS A 26 5.40 -4.70 -7.28
N ARG A 27 4.23 -4.11 -7.56
CA ARG A 27 4.04 -2.65 -7.43
C ARG A 27 3.99 -2.27 -5.95
N GLU A 28 4.18 -0.99 -5.66
CA GLU A 28 4.03 -0.44 -4.32
C GLU A 28 2.70 -0.88 -3.67
N GLY A 29 2.74 -1.20 -2.37
CA GLY A 29 1.60 -1.77 -1.63
C GLY A 29 1.40 -3.27 -1.82
N SER A 30 2.33 -3.98 -2.49
CA SER A 30 2.27 -5.43 -2.65
C SER A 30 3.67 -6.07 -2.60
N GLU A 31 3.73 -7.32 -2.16
CA GLU A 31 4.95 -8.12 -2.09
C GLU A 31 4.83 -9.41 -2.92
N VAL A 32 5.97 -9.99 -3.31
CA VAL A 32 5.95 -11.27 -4.05
C VAL A 32 5.40 -12.36 -3.16
N SER A 33 4.40 -13.09 -3.66
CA SER A 33 3.73 -14.13 -2.89
C SER A 33 4.70 -15.24 -2.48
N LYS A 34 4.59 -15.67 -1.22
CA LYS A 34 5.35 -16.81 -0.69
C LYS A 34 4.91 -18.14 -1.32
N GLY A 35 3.69 -18.21 -1.85
CA GLY A 35 3.12 -19.40 -2.47
C GLY A 35 3.38 -19.53 -3.96
N ASP A 36 3.50 -18.41 -4.68
CA ASP A 36 3.87 -18.37 -6.09
C ASP A 36 4.66 -17.09 -6.37
N TRP A 37 5.96 -17.21 -6.67
CA TRP A 37 6.85 -16.08 -6.92
C TRP A 37 6.43 -15.19 -8.11
N ARG A 38 5.44 -15.62 -8.88
CA ARG A 38 4.86 -14.87 -9.99
C ARG A 38 3.69 -13.96 -9.59
N ASN A 39 3.05 -14.22 -8.45
CA ASN A 39 1.91 -13.45 -7.97
C ASN A 39 2.35 -12.40 -6.94
N CYS A 40 1.50 -11.41 -6.74
CA CYS A 40 1.70 -10.33 -5.79
C CYS A 40 0.61 -10.34 -4.72
N ASP A 41 1.03 -10.57 -3.47
CA ASP A 41 0.16 -10.48 -2.31
C ASP A 41 0.11 -9.03 -1.82
N ASP A 42 -1.07 -8.62 -1.38
CA ASP A 42 -1.30 -7.31 -0.79
C ASP A 42 -0.53 -7.15 0.53
N ILE A 43 0.14 -6.02 0.73
CA ILE A 43 0.77 -5.70 2.02
C ILE A 43 -0.31 -5.11 2.91
N ASN A 44 -0.60 -5.74 4.05
CA ASN A 44 -1.53 -5.20 5.02
C ASN A 44 -0.81 -4.24 5.98
N GLU A 45 -0.66 -2.97 5.60
CA GLU A 45 0.06 -1.99 6.45
C GLU A 45 -0.66 -1.74 7.79
N CYS A 46 -1.95 -2.06 7.90
CA CYS A 46 -2.69 -1.95 9.16
C CYS A 46 -2.34 -3.07 10.17
N GLU A 47 -1.85 -4.22 9.69
CA GLU A 47 -1.49 -5.37 10.53
C GLU A 47 0.01 -5.40 10.85
N ILE A 48 0.85 -5.13 9.85
CA ILE A 48 2.32 -5.26 9.97
C ILE A 48 3.06 -3.92 9.91
N GLY A 49 2.39 -2.84 9.50
CA GLY A 49 3.00 -1.53 9.33
C GLY A 49 3.07 -0.73 10.64
N VAL A 50 3.92 0.30 10.61
CA VAL A 50 4.19 1.23 11.69
C VAL A 50 3.46 2.54 11.43
N ARG A 51 2.64 2.98 12.40
CA ARG A 51 1.95 4.28 12.35
C ARG A 51 2.95 5.44 12.26
N GLY A 52 2.68 6.39 11.37
CA GLY A 52 3.55 7.52 11.03
C GLY A 52 4.68 7.19 10.06
N VAL A 53 4.83 5.92 9.67
CA VAL A 53 5.83 5.46 8.69
C VAL A 53 5.11 4.84 7.48
N ASP A 54 4.34 3.78 7.70
CA ASP A 54 3.65 3.03 6.65
C ASP A 54 2.21 3.54 6.44
N TYR A 55 1.57 4.03 7.50
CA TYR A 55 0.29 4.72 7.43
C TYR A 55 0.26 5.97 8.30
N ASP A 56 -0.60 6.94 7.99
CA ASP A 56 -0.57 8.28 8.61
C ASP A 56 -0.78 8.24 10.13
N VAL A 57 -0.12 9.16 10.85
CA VAL A 57 -0.24 9.28 12.30
C VAL A 57 -1.66 9.67 12.73
N ASP A 58 -2.36 10.44 11.90
CA ASP A 58 -3.72 10.92 12.12
C ASP A 58 -4.77 9.96 11.52
N CYS A 59 -4.35 8.77 11.08
CA CYS A 59 -5.26 7.67 10.76
C CYS A 59 -5.79 7.02 12.05
N GLN A 60 -7.03 7.32 12.41
CA GLN A 60 -7.63 6.87 13.67
C GLN A 60 -7.94 5.37 13.67
N ILE A 61 -8.57 4.89 12.59
CA ILE A 61 -8.86 3.47 12.35
C ILE A 61 -8.24 3.11 10.99
N CYS A 62 -7.15 2.34 10.99
CA CYS A 62 -6.55 1.87 9.74
C CYS A 62 -7.43 0.78 9.11
N ILE A 63 -7.71 0.90 7.81
CA ILE A 63 -8.48 -0.06 7.03
C ILE A 63 -7.65 -0.45 5.82
N ASN A 64 -7.26 -1.73 5.75
CA ASN A 64 -6.48 -2.24 4.63
C ASN A 64 -7.31 -2.29 3.34
N THR A 65 -6.68 -1.98 2.22
CA THR A 65 -7.28 -2.02 0.87
C THR A 65 -6.28 -2.60 -0.13
N LYS A 66 -6.73 -3.11 -1.27
CA LYS A 66 -5.78 -3.69 -2.23
C LYS A 66 -4.81 -2.62 -2.76
N GLY A 67 -3.52 -2.80 -2.48
CA GLY A 67 -2.38 -1.97 -2.83
C GLY A 67 -2.20 -0.73 -1.95
N ASN A 68 -2.97 -0.58 -0.85
CA ASN A 68 -2.88 0.58 0.03
C ASN A 68 -3.72 0.47 1.31
N TYR A 69 -3.85 1.55 2.07
CA TYR A 69 -4.85 1.68 3.14
C TYR A 69 -5.78 2.88 2.96
N THR A 70 -6.89 2.88 3.69
CA THR A 70 -7.73 4.05 3.98
C THR A 70 -7.96 4.18 5.48
N CYS A 71 -8.50 5.30 5.92
CA CYS A 71 -8.83 5.51 7.33
C CYS A 71 -10.34 5.58 7.58
N GLY A 72 -10.76 4.96 8.68
CA GLY A 72 -12.02 5.27 9.34
C GLY A 72 -11.79 6.34 10.42
N CYS A 73 -12.75 7.24 10.56
CA CYS A 73 -12.70 8.33 11.52
C CYS A 73 -13.73 8.14 12.62
N TYR A 74 -13.34 8.47 13.85
CA TYR A 74 -14.25 8.55 14.99
C TYR A 74 -15.22 9.73 14.83
N GLU A 75 -16.29 9.71 15.60
CA GLU A 75 -17.30 10.77 15.61
C GLU A 75 -16.66 12.15 15.84
N GLY A 76 -17.09 13.15 15.05
CA GLY A 76 -16.54 14.51 15.08
C GLY A 76 -15.31 14.74 14.19
N TYR A 77 -14.82 13.70 13.50
CA TYR A 77 -13.75 13.78 12.51
C TYR A 77 -14.25 13.39 11.13
N GLU A 78 -13.63 13.95 10.10
CA GLU A 78 -13.91 13.67 8.69
C GLU A 78 -12.69 13.05 8.03
N LEU A 79 -12.94 12.13 7.09
CA LEU A 79 -11.88 11.57 6.26
C LEU A 79 -11.35 12.65 5.32
N HIS A 80 -10.06 12.96 5.40
CA HIS A 80 -9.43 13.90 4.50
C HIS A 80 -9.56 13.42 3.04
N PRO A 81 -9.65 14.30 2.03
CA PRO A 81 -9.82 13.91 0.62
C PRO A 81 -8.73 12.98 0.04
N ASN A 82 -7.55 12.92 0.66
CA ASN A 82 -6.51 11.95 0.27
C ASN A 82 -6.80 10.52 0.80
N ALA A 83 -7.85 10.34 1.60
CA ALA A 83 -8.25 9.11 2.27
C ALA A 83 -7.23 8.53 3.26
N LYS A 84 -6.21 9.30 3.67
CA LYS A 84 -5.09 8.82 4.50
C LYS A 84 -5.14 9.22 5.96
N LEU A 85 -5.97 10.19 6.32
CA LEU A 85 -5.99 10.71 7.67
C LEU A 85 -7.35 11.31 8.00
N CYS A 86 -7.62 11.41 9.30
CA CYS A 86 -8.84 11.99 9.82
C CYS A 86 -8.56 13.43 10.28
N ILE A 87 -9.25 14.38 9.67
CA ILE A 87 -9.21 15.78 10.08
C ILE A 87 -10.38 16.06 11.02
N GLY A 88 -10.11 16.69 12.15
CA GLY A 88 -11.19 17.17 13.01
C GLY A 88 -11.90 18.35 12.38
N GLN A 89 -13.19 18.54 12.67
CA GLN A 89 -13.86 19.82 12.43
C GLN A 89 -13.38 20.86 13.46
N PHE A 90 -12.16 21.37 13.32
CA PHE A 90 -11.74 22.55 14.08
C PHE A 90 -11.65 23.75 13.15
N ASN A 91 -12.52 24.73 13.41
CA ASN A 91 -12.40 26.11 12.93
C ASN A 91 -10.92 26.54 12.91
N ALA A 92 -10.55 27.28 11.87
CA ALA A 92 -9.19 27.63 11.46
C ALA A 92 -8.34 28.47 12.47
N GLU A 93 -8.49 28.30 13.79
CA GLU A 93 -7.86 29.19 14.78
C GLU A 93 -6.93 28.51 15.79
N HIS A 94 -6.87 27.18 15.93
CA HIS A 94 -5.93 26.56 16.88
C HIS A 94 -4.73 25.93 16.19
N LYS A 95 -3.82 26.84 15.79
CA LYS A 95 -2.41 26.57 15.51
C LYS A 95 -1.79 25.70 16.61
N TYR A 96 -0.98 24.75 16.15
CA TYR A 96 0.27 24.28 16.76
C TYR A 96 0.59 24.89 18.13
N ILE A 97 0.55 24.05 19.17
CA ILE A 97 1.23 24.32 20.44
C ILE A 97 2.73 24.08 20.25
#